data_AF-A0A377Z006-F1
#
_entry.id   AF-A0A377Z006-F1
#
_cell.length_a   1.000
_cell.length_b   1.000
_cell.length_c   1.000
_cell.angle_alpha   90.00
_cell.angle_beta   90.00
_cell.angle_gamma   90.00
#
_symmetry.space_group_name_H-M   'P 1'
#
loop_
_entity.id
_entity.type
_entity.pdbx_description
1 polymer ?
#
loop_
_entity_poly.entity_id
_entity_poly.type
_entity_poly.pdbx_seq_one_letter_code
_entity_poly.pdbx_strand_id
1 'polypeptide(L)'
;MGKALVDYLSGAIKAGQASDATLVYGGNPHLFPYPHNEGQFQVYVPLKNATFAFQPDWPALTGLNIDLNFINNGLWMRADKAMLGNVTASNLDAAIPDYAQEKLLIDADIKGPAKRLDLTLILRR
;
A
#
# COMPACT_ATOMS: atom_id res chain seq x y z
N MET A 1 -10.02 8.85 -9.28
CA MET A 1 -8.78 8.16 -8.87
C MET A 1 -7.62 8.65 -9.72
N GLY A 2 -6.49 9.02 -9.10
CA GLY A 2 -5.30 9.43 -9.84
C GLY A 2 -4.73 8.26 -10.64
N LYS A 3 -4.42 8.48 -11.92
CA LYS A 3 -3.86 7.46 -12.83
C LYS A 3 -2.60 6.78 -12.26
N ALA A 4 -1.73 7.57 -11.61
CA ALA A 4 -0.49 7.08 -11.02
C ALA A 4 -0.69 6.01 -9.94
N LEU A 5 -1.72 6.15 -9.11
CA LEU A 5 -2.04 5.19 -8.06
C LEU A 5 -2.51 3.85 -8.65
N VAL A 6 -3.41 3.91 -9.62
CA VAL A 6 -3.92 2.73 -10.32
C VAL A 6 -2.78 2.03 -11.07
N ASP A 7 -1.93 2.79 -11.75
CA ASP A 7 -0.76 2.27 -12.45
C ASP A 7 0.22 1.58 -11.48
N TYR A 8 0.53 2.22 -10.35
CA TYR A 8 1.42 1.65 -9.33
C TYR A 8 0.91 0.29 -8.85
N LEU A 9 -0.36 0.21 -8.46
CA LEU A 9 -0.92 -1.04 -7.92
C LEU A 9 -1.09 -2.14 -8.95
N SER A 10 -1.48 -1.76 -10.17
CA SER A 10 -1.56 -2.72 -11.27
C SER A 10 -0.19 -3.33 -11.57
N GLY A 11 0.89 -2.57 -11.31
CA GLY A 11 2.27 -3.07 -11.35
C GLY A 11 2.68 -3.87 -10.11
N ALA A 12 2.28 -3.43 -8.91
CA ALA A 12 2.76 -3.97 -7.64
C ALA A 12 2.03 -5.25 -7.22
N ILE A 13 0.71 -5.34 -7.40
CA ILE A 13 -0.08 -6.52 -7.05
C ILE A 13 0.05 -7.54 -8.18
N LYS A 14 0.81 -8.62 -7.96
CA LYS A 14 1.05 -9.68 -8.95
C LYS A 14 0.07 -10.83 -8.84
N ALA A 15 -0.39 -11.11 -7.63
CA ALA A 15 -1.37 -12.15 -7.33
C ALA A 15 -2.06 -11.82 -6.01
N GLY A 16 -3.22 -12.41 -5.77
CA GLY A 16 -3.97 -12.27 -4.52
C GLY A 16 -5.46 -12.48 -4.73
N GLN A 17 -6.16 -12.73 -3.64
CA GLN A 17 -7.62 -12.87 -3.63
C GLN A 17 -8.20 -11.74 -2.78
N ALA A 18 -9.06 -10.92 -3.39
CA ALA A 18 -9.86 -9.93 -2.68
C ALA A 18 -11.26 -10.51 -2.47
N SER A 19 -11.71 -10.55 -1.22
CA SER A 19 -13.13 -10.74 -0.88
C SER A 19 -13.61 -9.50 -0.12
N ASP A 20 -14.91 -9.24 -0.11
CA ASP A 20 -15.50 -8.22 0.78
C ASP A 20 -14.94 -6.79 0.63
N ALA A 21 -14.46 -6.46 -0.58
CA ALA A 21 -13.99 -5.12 -0.88
C ALA A 21 -15.15 -4.11 -0.73
N THR A 22 -14.89 -3.02 -0.02
CA THR A 22 -15.90 -2.01 0.32
C THR A 22 -15.57 -0.68 -0.33
N LEU A 23 -16.56 -0.01 -0.90
CA LEU A 23 -16.45 1.35 -1.44
C LEU A 23 -17.37 2.28 -0.65
N VAL A 24 -16.80 3.36 -0.12
CA VAL A 24 -17.53 4.49 0.45
C VAL A 24 -17.27 5.71 -0.42
N TYR A 25 -18.36 6.37 -0.82
CA TYR A 25 -18.32 7.56 -1.64
C TYR A 25 -19.31 8.60 -1.12
N GLY A 26 -18.83 9.81 -0.87
CA GLY A 26 -19.65 10.96 -0.54
C GLY A 26 -18.99 12.26 -0.99
N GLY A 27 -19.79 13.23 -1.41
CA GLY A 27 -19.31 14.53 -1.91
C GLY A 27 -19.51 14.72 -3.41
N ASN A 28 -19.11 15.90 -3.90
CA ASN A 28 -19.22 16.25 -5.31
C ASN A 28 -18.07 15.65 -6.13
N PRO A 29 -18.31 14.76 -7.11
CA PRO A 29 -17.25 14.15 -7.91
C PRO A 29 -16.28 15.10 -8.59
N HIS A 30 -16.72 16.32 -8.91
CA HIS A 30 -15.86 17.33 -9.52
C HIS A 30 -14.80 17.90 -8.58
N LEU A 31 -14.94 17.69 -7.26
CA LEU A 31 -14.00 18.16 -6.24
C LEU A 31 -13.02 17.07 -5.78
N PHE A 32 -13.14 15.83 -6.29
CA PHE A 32 -12.17 14.77 -6.00
C PHE A 32 -10.75 15.24 -6.38
N PRO A 33 -9.71 15.07 -5.53
CA PRO A 33 -9.64 14.17 -4.37
C PRO A 33 -10.01 14.80 -3.01
N TYR A 34 -10.80 15.87 -2.97
CA TYR A 34 -11.29 16.50 -1.73
C TYR A 34 -10.19 17.01 -0.77
N PRO A 35 -9.23 17.83 -1.25
CA PRO A 35 -8.14 18.33 -0.40
C PRO A 35 -8.59 19.24 0.75
N HIS A 36 -9.82 19.76 0.74
CA HIS A 36 -10.36 20.62 1.80
C HIS A 36 -11.58 19.99 2.50
N ASN A 37 -11.63 18.66 2.59
CA ASN A 37 -12.68 17.90 3.28
C ASN A 37 -14.10 18.07 2.70
N GLU A 38 -14.20 18.31 1.38
CA GLU A 38 -15.48 18.50 0.68
C GLU A 38 -16.20 17.16 0.37
N GLY A 39 -15.57 16.04 0.72
CA GLY A 39 -16.08 14.70 0.47
C GLY A 39 -15.15 13.61 1.01
N GLN A 40 -15.59 12.37 0.81
CA GLN A 40 -14.89 11.16 1.20
C GLN A 40 -14.95 10.17 0.04
N PHE A 41 -13.78 9.79 -0.46
CA PHE A 41 -13.61 8.61 -1.31
C PHE A 41 -12.82 7.59 -0.51
N GLN A 42 -13.36 6.38 -0.29
CA GLN A 42 -12.62 5.31 0.34
C GLN A 42 -12.86 3.97 -0.33
N VAL A 43 -11.79 3.24 -0.62
CA VAL A 43 -11.86 1.85 -1.09
C VAL A 43 -11.05 0.99 -0.13
N TYR A 44 -11.71 0.04 0.53
CA TYR A 44 -11.07 -0.93 1.40
C TYR A 44 -11.02 -2.29 0.71
N VAL A 45 -9.84 -2.87 0.58
CA VAL A 45 -9.60 -4.13 -0.11
C VAL A 45 -8.74 -5.02 0.78
N PRO A 46 -9.34 -6.00 1.48
CA PRO A 46 -8.57 -7.02 2.16
C PRO A 46 -8.09 -8.05 1.12
N LEU A 47 -6.78 -8.17 0.98
CA LEU A 47 -6.14 -9.14 0.10
C LEU A 47 -5.59 -10.30 0.92
N LYS A 48 -5.88 -11.52 0.47
CA LYS A 48 -5.33 -12.76 1.03
C LYS A 48 -4.44 -13.45 0.01
N ASN A 49 -3.41 -14.14 0.51
CA ASN A 49 -2.42 -14.86 -0.29
C ASN A 49 -1.84 -14.00 -1.44
N ALA A 50 -1.58 -12.73 -1.14
CA ALA A 50 -1.11 -11.79 -2.13
C ALA A 50 0.38 -11.97 -2.42
N THR A 51 0.75 -11.67 -3.66
CA THR A 51 2.12 -11.45 -4.08
C THR A 51 2.29 -9.99 -4.45
N PHE A 52 3.14 -9.27 -3.71
CA PHE A 52 3.32 -7.83 -3.84
C PHE A 52 4.77 -7.48 -4.19
N ALA A 53 4.96 -6.80 -5.32
CA ALA A 53 6.25 -6.31 -5.79
C ALA A 53 6.40 -4.83 -5.40
N PHE A 54 7.05 -4.58 -4.26
CA PHE A 54 7.23 -3.23 -3.72
C PHE A 54 8.19 -2.37 -4.57
N GLN A 55 9.26 -2.99 -5.06
CA GLN A 55 10.22 -2.41 -5.99
C GLN A 55 10.61 -3.41 -7.07
N PRO A 56 10.97 -2.95 -8.29
CA PRO A 56 11.42 -3.82 -9.36
C PRO A 56 12.61 -4.72 -8.98
N ASP A 57 13.54 -4.19 -8.18
CA ASP A 57 14.81 -4.85 -7.84
C ASP A 57 14.72 -5.68 -6.55
N TRP A 58 13.56 -5.69 -5.88
CA TRP A 58 13.38 -6.42 -4.63
C TRP A 58 12.62 -7.72 -4.88
N PRO A 59 12.88 -8.78 -4.08
CA PRO A 59 12.02 -9.95 -4.09
C PRO A 59 10.57 -9.55 -3.82
N ALA A 60 9.63 -10.15 -4.53
CA ALA A 60 8.22 -9.95 -4.23
C ALA A 60 7.92 -10.52 -2.82
N LEU A 61 7.09 -9.81 -2.06
CA LEU A 61 6.48 -10.32 -0.84
C LEU A 61 5.44 -11.35 -1.24
N THR A 62 5.48 -12.55 -0.70
CA THR A 62 4.54 -13.64 -1.01
C THR A 62 3.80 -14.12 0.23
N GLY A 63 2.63 -14.76 0.02
CA GLY A 63 1.81 -15.24 1.12
C GLY A 63 1.30 -14.11 2.02
N LEU A 64 1.18 -12.92 1.46
CA LEU A 64 0.87 -11.70 2.20
C LEU A 64 -0.64 -11.60 2.41
N ASN A 65 -1.06 -11.45 3.66
CA ASN A 65 -2.40 -11.01 4.00
C ASN A 65 -2.30 -9.51 4.30
N ILE A 66 -2.80 -8.68 3.40
CA ILE A 66 -2.65 -7.22 3.43
C ILE A 66 -3.99 -6.55 3.23
N ASP A 67 -4.29 -5.59 4.09
CA ASP A 67 -5.43 -4.71 3.93
C ASP A 67 -4.97 -3.44 3.22
N LEU A 68 -5.58 -3.14 2.08
CA LEU A 68 -5.36 -1.92 1.33
C LEU A 68 -6.52 -0.96 1.59
N ASN A 69 -6.22 0.21 2.13
CA ASN A 69 -7.20 1.25 2.38
C ASN A 69 -6.84 2.50 1.57
N PHE A 70 -7.58 2.73 0.49
CA PHE A 70 -7.49 3.96 -0.30
C PHE A 70 -8.38 4.99 0.33
N ILE A 71 -7.85 6.16 0.67
CA ILE A 71 -8.65 7.26 1.18
C ILE A 71 -8.25 8.49 0.35
N ASN A 72 -9.20 9.03 -0.42
CA ASN A 72 -8.99 10.19 -1.28
C ASN A 72 -7.80 9.99 -2.25
N ASN A 73 -6.68 10.68 -2.02
CA ASN A 73 -5.41 10.59 -2.75
C ASN A 73 -4.29 9.90 -1.97
N GLY A 74 -4.63 9.12 -0.94
CA GLY A 74 -3.69 8.34 -0.15
C GLY A 74 -3.97 6.84 -0.17
N LEU A 75 -2.96 6.07 0.24
CA LEU A 75 -3.03 4.62 0.43
C LEU A 75 -2.41 4.26 1.78
N TRP A 76 -3.15 3.50 2.59
CA TRP A 76 -2.67 2.88 3.81
C TRP A 76 -2.72 1.36 3.65
N MET A 77 -1.64 0.71 4.05
CA MET A 77 -1.39 -0.71 3.87
C MET A 77 -1.05 -1.30 5.22
N ARG A 78 -1.74 -2.38 5.59
CA ARG A 78 -1.46 -3.09 6.84
C ARG A 78 -1.34 -4.58 6.60
N ALA A 79 -0.32 -5.20 7.17
CA ALA A 79 -0.18 -6.65 7.19
C ALA A 79 0.45 -7.11 8.50
N ASP A 80 -0.15 -8.12 9.14
CA ASP A 80 0.38 -8.67 10.39
C ASP A 80 1.74 -9.34 10.19
N LYS A 81 1.95 -9.93 9.00
CA LYS A 81 3.15 -10.67 8.66
C LYS A 81 3.42 -10.60 7.15
N ALA A 82 4.69 -10.44 6.80
CA ALA A 82 5.18 -10.52 5.43
C ALA A 82 6.49 -11.30 5.38
N MET A 83 6.73 -12.00 4.28
CA MET A 83 7.99 -12.69 4.02
C MET A 83 8.71 -12.03 2.84
N LEU A 84 9.95 -11.60 3.05
CA LEU A 84 10.83 -11.09 2.02
C LEU A 84 12.06 -12.00 1.93
N GLY A 85 11.99 -12.99 1.04
CA GLY A 85 13.00 -14.06 1.00
C GLY A 85 13.07 -14.81 2.33
N ASN A 86 14.23 -14.76 3.00
CA ASN A 86 14.46 -15.41 4.30
C ASN A 86 14.18 -14.48 5.50
N VAL A 87 13.69 -13.27 5.27
CA VAL A 87 13.39 -12.29 6.32
C VAL A 87 11.89 -12.28 6.58
N THR A 88 11.52 -12.35 7.86
CA THR A 88 10.13 -12.19 8.29
C THR A 88 9.95 -10.79 8.86
N ALA A 89 9.01 -10.04 8.30
CA ALA A 89 8.50 -8.81 8.87
C ALA A 89 7.15 -9.10 9.56
N SER A 90 6.93 -8.46 10.70
CA SER A 90 5.65 -8.45 11.43
C SER A 90 5.20 -7.02 11.69
N ASN A 91 3.90 -6.82 11.93
CA ASN A 91 3.30 -5.50 12.18
C ASN A 91 3.69 -4.48 11.11
N LEU A 92 3.50 -4.85 9.84
CA LEU A 92 3.85 -3.99 8.71
C LEU A 92 2.73 -2.96 8.50
N ASP A 93 3.05 -1.69 8.72
CA ASP A 93 2.24 -0.53 8.39
C ASP A 93 2.98 0.28 7.32
N ALA A 94 2.37 0.45 6.16
CA ALA A 94 2.93 1.30 5.11
C ALA A 94 1.89 2.32 4.64
N ALA A 95 2.34 3.53 4.33
CA ALA A 95 1.46 4.61 3.93
C ALA A 95 2.08 5.45 2.81
N ILE A 96 1.23 5.82 1.86
CA ILE A 96 1.46 6.88 0.89
C ILE A 96 0.39 7.94 1.19
N PRO A 97 0.67 8.93 2.06
CA PRO A 97 -0.35 9.90 2.49
C PRO A 97 -0.85 10.78 1.36
N ASP A 98 0.04 11.11 0.41
CA ASP A 98 -0.28 11.85 -0.80
C ASP A 98 0.59 11.36 -1.95
N TYR A 99 -0.04 10.81 -2.99
CA TYR A 99 0.66 10.35 -4.18
C TYR A 99 1.41 11.47 -4.90
N ALA A 100 0.95 12.72 -4.84
CA ALA A 100 1.65 13.84 -5.47
C ALA A 100 3.02 14.11 -4.84
N GLN A 101 3.25 13.64 -3.61
CA GLN A 101 4.53 13.76 -2.95
C GLN A 101 5.48 12.58 -3.19
N GLU A 102 4.98 11.49 -3.79
CA GLU A 102 5.76 10.26 -4.03
C GLU A 102 6.49 9.80 -2.75
N LYS A 103 5.84 9.91 -1.58
CA LYS A 103 6.43 9.50 -0.31
C LYS A 103 5.82 8.20 0.16
N LEU A 104 6.68 7.19 0.30
CA LEU A 104 6.34 5.91 0.88
C LEU A 104 6.94 5.85 2.29
N LEU A 105 6.07 5.74 3.28
CA LEU A 105 6.40 5.53 4.68
C LEU A 105 6.18 4.05 5.00
N ILE A 106 7.15 3.41 5.64
CA ILE A 106 7.06 2.00 6.05
C ILE A 106 7.52 1.91 7.50
N ASP A 107 6.71 1.26 8.32
CA ASP A 107 7.03 0.84 9.68
C ASP A 107 6.79 -0.68 9.77
N ALA A 108 7.75 -1.42 10.32
CA ALA A 108 7.67 -2.88 10.44
C ALA A 108 8.70 -3.43 11.44
N ASP A 109 8.29 -4.45 12.20
CA ASP A 109 9.19 -5.23 13.04
C ASP A 109 9.89 -6.31 12.20
N ILE A 110 11.20 -6.19 11.99
CA ILE A 110 11.97 -7.12 11.16
C ILE A 110 12.76 -8.10 12.03
N LYS A 111 12.54 -9.41 11.83
CA LYS A 111 13.34 -10.49 12.45
C LYS A 111 14.05 -11.32 11.38
N GLY A 112 15.38 -11.27 11.37
CA GLY A 112 16.26 -12.01 10.45
C GLY A 112 17.74 -11.61 10.61
N PRO A 113 18.69 -12.35 10.01
CA PRO A 113 20.10 -11.99 10.04
C PRO A 113 20.27 -10.58 9.46
N ALA A 114 20.60 -9.64 10.34
CA ALA A 114 20.41 -8.21 10.12
C ALA A 114 21.29 -7.67 8.98
N LYS A 115 20.68 -7.38 7.83
CA LYS A 115 21.02 -6.17 7.09
C LYS A 115 20.02 -5.14 7.57
N ARG A 116 20.48 -4.21 8.41
CA ARG A 116 19.73 -3.05 8.86
C ARG A 116 19.19 -2.34 7.62
N LEU A 117 17.91 -2.55 7.33
CA LEU A 117 17.20 -1.87 6.26
C LEU A 117 16.64 -0.62 6.90
N ASP A 118 17.45 0.44 6.94
CA ASP A 118 16.98 1.78 7.25
C ASP A 118 16.08 2.22 6.07
N LEU A 119 14.82 1.77 6.03
CA LEU A 119 13.88 2.05 4.93
C LEU A 119 13.27 3.44 5.06
N THR A 120 14.11 4.47 4.97
CA THR A 120 13.62 5.79 4.54
C THR A 120 13.62 5.79 3.02
N LEU A 121 12.58 5.24 2.42
CA LEU A 121 12.46 5.13 0.98
C LEU A 121 11.82 6.41 0.41
N ILE A 122 12.66 7.43 0.20
CA ILE A 122 12.26 8.58 -0.61
C ILE A 122 12.17 8.05 -2.06
N LEU A 123 10.96 7.91 -2.61
CA LEU A 123 10.84 7.68 -4.05
C LEU A 123 11.35 8.98 -4.70
N ARG A 124 12.59 8.96 -5.17
CA ARG A 124 13.07 9.89 -6.18
C ARG A 124 13.00 9.14 -7.50
N ARG A 125 12.07 9.54 -8.37
CA ARG A 125 12.37 9.56 -9.79
C ARG A 125 12.88 10.94 -10.16
#